data_AF-A0A835I8D5-F1
#
_entry.id   AF-A0A835I8D5-F1
#
_cell.length_a   1.000
_cell.length_b   1.000
_cell.length_c   1.000
_cell.angle_alpha   90.00
_cell.angle_beta   90.00
_cell.angle_gamma   90.00
#
_symmetry.space_group_name_H-M   'P 1'
#
loop_
_entity.id
_entity.type
_entity.pdbx_description
1 polymer ?
#
loop_
_entity_poly.entity_id
_entity_poly.type
_entity_poly.pdbx_seq_one_letter_code
_entity_poly.pdbx_strand_id
1 'polypeptide(L)'
;MNDFLPISMRDITKFASKGGRTGWDKVGRLVNIHNAVRECDVLFLASCPDVFFKKQILCKDRAFFFFDEFHSIAPKRGHDNTGVTDFTGSYDVAATSFYEAIPVVDYVQRLLNLRDPSQPLSDSDRIKAMKGLRVELTHVKEGKRNKISGITTQPLVECLHADEGGQRMYVAQYFHDKYHVKMRYGHWPAFQAGSDSKPAYLPMEVCKIVEGQRYSKKLNEKQVTAMLRASCQRPKQMEDNIQTMALHNDYKNDRFAKEFGIEVIPQLAVIQNARVLPAPMLKYHDTGRDVKLQPRVGQWNMINAVKCLLYM
;
A
#
# COMPACT_ATOMS: atom_id res chain seq x y z
N MET A 1 32.33 2.86 3.36
CA MET A 1 32.32 3.01 4.82
C MET A 1 32.37 4.50 5.12
N ASN A 2 31.22 5.08 5.41
CA ASN A 2 31.04 6.40 6.01
C ASN A 2 29.62 6.41 6.56
N ASP A 3 29.50 6.76 7.84
CA ASP A 3 28.30 6.63 8.66
C ASP A 3 27.11 7.39 8.08
N PHE A 4 26.14 6.65 7.56
CA PHE A 4 24.82 7.21 7.26
C PHE A 4 23.90 6.94 8.45
N LEU A 5 23.94 7.85 9.43
CA LEU A 5 22.91 7.95 10.47
C LEU A 5 21.77 8.83 9.94
N PRO A 6 20.54 8.30 9.77
CA PRO A 6 19.37 9.08 9.39
C PRO A 6 19.18 10.26 10.35
N ILE A 7 18.72 11.39 9.82
CA ILE A 7 18.58 12.66 10.56
C ILE A 7 17.75 12.48 11.85
N SER A 8 16.78 11.56 11.87
CA SER A 8 15.92 11.26 13.03
C SER A 8 16.58 10.41 14.13
N MET A 9 17.70 9.73 13.87
CA MET A 9 18.44 8.98 14.90
C MET A 9 19.48 9.83 15.65
N ARG A 10 19.79 11.04 15.17
CA ARG A 10 20.79 11.92 15.80
C ARG A 10 20.35 12.50 17.15
N ASP A 11 19.04 12.52 17.42
CA ASP A 11 18.49 13.04 18.68
C ASP A 11 18.26 11.97 19.76
N ILE A 12 18.42 10.68 19.43
CA ILE A 12 18.27 9.57 20.39
C ILE A 12 19.43 9.55 21.41
N THR A 13 20.57 10.15 21.08
CA THR A 13 21.77 10.17 21.94
C THR A 13 21.77 11.29 22.99
N LYS A 14 20.78 12.19 23.00
CA LYS A 14 20.70 13.25 24.02
C LYS A 14 20.06 12.71 25.29
N PHE A 15 20.89 12.39 26.28
CA PHE A 15 20.45 12.14 27.65
C PHE A 15 19.74 13.38 28.21
N ALA A 16 18.49 13.22 28.63
CA ALA A 16 17.68 14.29 29.21
C ALA A 16 18.31 14.80 30.53
N SER A 17 18.42 16.12 30.65
CA SER A 17 18.94 16.78 31.86
C SER A 17 17.99 16.61 33.05
N LYS A 18 18.57 16.53 34.25
CA LYS A 18 17.87 16.34 35.53
C LYS A 18 16.95 17.52 35.88
N GLY A 19 15.66 17.25 36.11
CA GLY A 19 14.81 18.12 36.95
C GLY A 19 13.32 18.11 36.60
N GLY A 20 12.46 17.78 37.58
CA GLY A 20 11.01 18.03 37.54
C GLY A 20 10.12 16.78 37.39
N ARG A 21 9.32 16.46 38.41
CA ARG A 21 8.41 15.32 38.46
C ARG A 21 7.01 15.69 37.95
N THR A 22 6.60 15.12 36.82
CA THR A 22 5.20 15.02 36.36
C THR A 22 5.03 13.69 35.62
N GLY A 23 4.08 12.86 36.07
CA GLY A 23 3.95 11.44 35.71
C GLY A 23 3.59 11.12 34.25
N TRP A 24 3.36 12.13 33.41
CA TRP A 24 2.96 11.98 32.00
C TRP A 24 4.08 12.33 31.00
N ASP A 25 5.15 13.01 31.42
CA ASP A 25 6.28 13.35 30.55
C ASP A 25 7.24 12.18 30.27
N LYS A 26 7.02 11.03 30.91
CA LYS A 26 7.72 9.77 30.59
C LYS A 26 7.27 9.16 29.24
N VAL A 27 6.22 9.69 28.60
CA VAL A 27 5.69 9.21 27.31
C VAL A 27 6.34 9.92 26.11
N GLY A 28 7.27 10.87 26.33
CA GLY A 28 8.05 11.48 25.25
C GLY A 28 8.89 10.46 24.46
N ARG A 29 9.32 9.35 25.09
CA ARG A 29 9.94 8.22 24.39
C ARG A 29 8.94 7.44 23.54
N LEU A 30 7.67 7.37 23.92
CA LEU A 30 6.66 6.60 23.19
C LEU A 30 6.20 7.34 21.93
N VAL A 31 6.12 8.67 21.97
CA VAL A 31 5.90 9.48 20.77
C VAL A 31 7.10 9.40 19.83
N ASN A 32 8.32 9.45 20.38
CA ASN A 32 9.53 9.31 19.58
C ASN A 32 9.74 7.89 19.06
N ILE A 33 9.36 6.84 19.80
CA ILE A 33 9.32 5.45 19.34
C ILE A 33 8.20 5.26 18.33
N HIS A 34 7.02 5.84 18.52
CA HIS A 34 5.92 5.76 17.56
C HIS A 34 6.26 6.47 16.25
N ASN A 35 6.94 7.63 16.32
CA ASN A 35 7.44 8.33 15.14
C ASN A 35 8.63 7.60 14.52
N ALA A 36 9.54 7.03 15.31
CA ALA A 36 10.63 6.19 14.80
C ALA A 36 10.13 4.88 14.18
N VAL A 37 9.07 4.27 14.72
CA VAL A 37 8.41 3.08 14.17
C VAL A 37 7.64 3.44 12.91
N ARG A 38 6.89 4.56 12.87
CA ARG A 38 6.24 5.04 11.64
C ARG A 38 7.24 5.43 10.55
N GLU A 39 8.32 6.11 10.90
CA GLU A 39 9.37 6.46 9.94
C GLU A 39 10.19 5.24 9.53
N CYS A 40 10.42 4.28 10.44
CA CYS A 40 10.97 2.98 10.10
C CYS A 40 10.01 2.23 9.18
N ASP A 41 8.71 2.17 9.43
CA ASP A 41 7.75 1.52 8.53
C ASP A 41 7.83 2.14 7.13
N VAL A 42 7.81 3.47 7.01
CA VAL A 42 7.92 4.16 5.71
C VAL A 42 9.29 3.95 5.04
N LEU A 43 10.40 3.94 5.79
CA LEU A 43 11.77 3.75 5.27
C LEU A 43 12.14 2.28 5.03
N PHE A 44 11.57 1.36 5.80
CA PHE A 44 11.75 -0.10 5.74
C PHE A 44 10.91 -0.66 4.58
N LEU A 45 9.70 -0.12 4.36
CA LEU A 45 8.93 -0.31 3.12
C LEU A 45 9.69 0.18 1.88
N ALA A 46 10.56 1.19 2.02
CA ALA A 46 11.35 1.74 0.91
C ALA A 46 12.71 1.05 0.70
N SER A 47 13.31 0.48 1.75
CA SER A 47 14.69 -0.04 1.76
C SER A 47 14.79 -1.57 1.82
N CYS A 48 13.71 -2.28 2.16
CA CYS A 48 13.67 -3.74 2.29
C CYS A 48 12.43 -4.33 1.60
N PRO A 49 12.31 -4.23 0.26
CA PRO A 49 11.16 -4.76 -0.48
C PRO A 49 11.00 -6.28 -0.39
N ASP A 50 12.05 -7.00 0.00
CA ASP A 50 12.08 -8.47 0.08
C ASP A 50 11.68 -9.02 1.47
N VAL A 51 11.54 -8.16 2.49
CA VAL A 51 11.18 -8.58 3.86
C VAL A 51 9.67 -8.72 4.05
N PHE A 52 8.88 -8.08 3.18
CA PHE A 52 7.42 -8.15 3.22
C PHE A 52 6.88 -9.16 2.21
N PHE A 53 6.12 -10.12 2.71
CA PHE A 53 5.55 -11.17 1.90
C PHE A 53 4.56 -10.61 0.85
N LYS A 54 4.98 -10.62 -0.42
CA LYS A 54 4.08 -10.47 -1.57
C LYS A 54 3.36 -11.78 -1.83
N LYS A 55 2.31 -12.12 -1.06
CA LYS A 55 1.36 -13.14 -1.53
C LYS A 55 0.53 -12.55 -2.66
N GLN A 56 0.95 -12.77 -3.90
CA GLN A 56 0.16 -12.36 -5.05
C GLN A 56 -1.10 -13.24 -5.15
N ILE A 57 -2.22 -12.79 -4.57
CA ILE A 57 -3.52 -13.29 -5.02
C ILE A 57 -3.79 -12.61 -6.36
N LEU A 58 -3.50 -13.33 -7.43
CA LEU A 58 -3.78 -12.92 -8.80
C LEU A 58 -5.30 -12.96 -8.99
N CYS A 59 -5.99 -11.92 -8.55
CA CYS A 59 -7.36 -11.70 -8.97
C CYS A 59 -7.28 -11.41 -10.47
N LYS A 60 -7.91 -12.24 -11.30
CA LYS A 60 -7.96 -12.09 -12.77
C LYS A 60 -8.31 -10.66 -13.23
N ASP A 61 -8.89 -9.85 -12.34
CA ASP A 61 -9.24 -8.46 -12.54
C ASP A 61 -8.46 -7.49 -11.62
N ARG A 62 -7.22 -7.17 -12.01
CA ARG A 62 -6.56 -5.86 -11.82
C ARG A 62 -6.33 -5.34 -10.39
N ALA A 63 -5.91 -6.18 -9.44
CA ALA A 63 -5.34 -5.67 -8.18
C ALA A 63 -4.35 -6.66 -7.55
N PHE A 64 -3.18 -6.15 -7.18
CA PHE A 64 -2.22 -6.81 -6.27
C PHE A 64 -2.59 -6.42 -4.85
N PHE A 65 -2.40 -7.33 -3.89
CA PHE A 65 -2.59 -7.17 -2.45
C PHE A 65 -1.34 -7.79 -1.79
N PHE A 66 -0.65 -7.22 -0.80
CA PHE A 66 -0.95 -7.09 0.64
C PHE A 66 0.15 -6.23 1.29
N PHE A 67 -0.09 -5.71 2.50
CA PHE A 67 0.96 -5.28 3.43
C PHE A 67 0.78 -5.99 4.78
N ASP A 68 1.91 -6.30 5.41
CA ASP A 68 1.99 -6.55 6.85
C ASP A 68 2.15 -5.18 7.53
N GLU A 69 1.15 -4.74 8.29
CA GLU A 69 1.26 -3.50 9.05
C GLU A 69 1.49 -3.83 10.53
N PHE A 70 2.70 -3.55 10.98
CA PHE A 70 3.02 -3.55 12.40
C PHE A 70 2.33 -2.34 13.07
N HIS A 71 1.26 -2.58 13.81
CA HIS A 71 0.40 -1.50 14.29
C HIS A 71 0.87 -0.89 15.61
N SER A 72 1.39 -1.71 16.54
CA SER A 72 1.83 -1.23 17.85
C SER A 72 2.57 -2.29 18.67
N ILE A 73 3.43 -1.84 19.59
CA ILE A 73 3.99 -2.65 20.68
C ILE A 73 3.28 -2.24 21.96
N ALA A 74 2.68 -3.21 22.67
CA ALA A 74 2.09 -2.99 23.98
C ALA A 74 2.89 -3.71 25.08
N PRO A 75 3.26 -3.02 26.18
CA PRO A 75 3.90 -3.67 27.32
C PRO A 75 2.92 -4.63 27.99
N LYS A 76 3.35 -5.86 28.26
CA LYS A 76 2.61 -6.81 29.09
C LYS A 76 3.06 -6.61 30.54
N ARG A 77 2.17 -6.11 31.40
CA ARG A 77 2.48 -6.00 32.84
C ARG A 77 2.54 -7.41 33.43
N GLY A 78 3.75 -7.83 33.79
CA GLY A 78 3.98 -8.95 34.70
C GLY A 78 3.39 -8.65 36.08
N HIS A 79 3.08 -9.72 36.82
CA HIS A 79 2.56 -9.64 38.19
C HIS A 79 3.66 -9.42 39.24
N ASP A 80 4.90 -9.30 38.77
CA ASP A 80 6.16 -9.24 39.50
C ASP A 80 6.82 -7.86 39.36
N ASN A 81 7.40 -7.37 40.47
CA ASN A 81 7.93 -6.00 40.61
C ASN A 81 9.24 -5.74 39.81
N THR A 82 9.54 -6.54 38.79
CA THR A 82 10.78 -6.54 38.02
C THR A 82 10.57 -6.02 36.59
N GLY A 83 9.93 -4.86 36.45
CA GLY A 83 9.82 -4.17 35.16
C GLY A 83 9.01 -4.94 34.09
N VAL A 84 8.80 -4.29 32.95
CA VAL A 84 8.15 -4.91 31.79
C VAL A 84 9.24 -5.58 30.95
N THR A 85 9.31 -6.91 30.97
CA THR A 85 10.21 -7.69 30.10
C THR A 85 9.54 -8.14 28.81
N ASP A 86 8.21 -8.28 28.84
CA ASP A 86 7.44 -8.88 27.76
C ASP A 86 6.61 -7.80 27.04
N PHE A 87 6.66 -7.83 25.71
CA PHE A 87 5.88 -6.95 24.86
C PHE A 87 5.08 -7.76 23.85
N THR A 88 3.83 -7.35 23.62
CA THR A 88 2.98 -7.94 22.58
C THR A 88 2.97 -7.01 21.38
N GLY A 89 3.38 -7.54 20.22
CA GLY A 89 3.22 -6.87 18.92
C GLY A 89 1.84 -7.10 18.34
N SER A 90 1.22 -6.04 17.81
CA SER A 90 -0.02 -6.13 17.03
C SER A 90 0.32 -6.21 15.55
N TYR A 91 0.04 -7.35 14.94
CA TYR A 91 0.15 -7.58 13.50
C TYR A 91 -1.24 -7.59 12.89
N ASP A 92 -1.46 -6.75 11.88
CA ASP A 92 -2.67 -6.78 11.08
C ASP A 92 -2.33 -6.83 9.59
N VAL A 93 -3.21 -7.45 8.80
CA VAL A 93 -3.02 -7.58 7.36
C VAL A 93 -3.85 -6.51 6.66
N ALA A 94 -3.17 -5.60 5.99
CA ALA A 94 -3.80 -4.57 5.18
C ALA A 94 -3.80 -4.96 3.68
N ALA A 95 -4.84 -4.54 2.96
CA ALA A 95 -4.94 -4.72 1.53
C ALA A 95 -4.96 -3.35 0.82
N THR A 96 -4.07 -3.15 -0.15
CA THR A 96 -4.10 -1.99 -1.04
C THR A 96 -3.86 -2.43 -2.48
N SER A 97 -4.25 -1.61 -3.45
CA SER A 97 -4.07 -1.88 -4.87
C SER A 97 -2.74 -1.34 -5.41
N PHE A 98 -2.12 -2.10 -6.32
CA PHE A 98 -0.91 -1.70 -7.05
C PHE A 98 -1.07 -1.87 -8.56
N TYR A 99 -0.24 -1.15 -9.31
CA TYR A 99 -0.05 -1.37 -10.73
C TYR A 99 0.73 -2.68 -10.98
N GLU A 100 0.31 -3.37 -12.03
CA GLU A 100 0.99 -4.54 -12.57
C GLU A 100 2.27 -4.14 -13.32
N ALA A 101 3.37 -4.86 -13.08
CA ALA A 101 4.66 -4.62 -13.74
C ALA A 101 4.72 -5.22 -15.16
N ILE A 102 3.82 -4.77 -16.04
CA ILE A 102 3.67 -5.24 -17.42
C ILE A 102 4.11 -4.19 -18.44
N PRO A 103 4.38 -4.60 -19.70
CA PRO A 103 4.51 -3.68 -20.81
C PRO A 103 3.34 -2.71 -20.88
N VAL A 104 3.62 -1.44 -21.18
CA VAL A 104 2.60 -0.40 -21.23
C VAL A 104 1.56 -0.69 -22.31
N VAL A 105 1.97 -1.27 -23.44
CA VAL A 105 1.05 -1.66 -24.52
C VAL A 105 -0.03 -2.61 -23.99
N ASP A 106 0.37 -3.68 -23.31
CA ASP A 106 -0.53 -4.65 -22.69
C ASP A 106 -1.45 -3.97 -21.67
N TYR A 107 -0.90 -3.07 -20.85
CA TYR A 107 -1.68 -2.31 -19.89
C TYR A 107 -2.74 -1.43 -20.57
N VAL A 108 -2.40 -0.73 -21.66
CA VAL A 108 -3.33 0.13 -22.41
C VAL A 108 -4.41 -0.71 -23.09
N GLN A 109 -4.06 -1.85 -23.68
CA GLN A 109 -5.03 -2.79 -24.26
C GLN A 109 -6.04 -3.26 -23.21
N ARG A 110 -5.57 -3.66 -22.02
CA ARG A 110 -6.45 -4.04 -20.91
C ARG A 110 -7.27 -2.85 -20.41
N LEU A 111 -6.66 -1.68 -20.26
CA LEU A 111 -7.34 -0.48 -19.76
C LEU A 111 -8.53 -0.12 -20.66
N LEU A 112 -8.30 -0.07 -21.96
CA LEU A 112 -9.26 0.37 -22.97
C LEU A 112 -10.11 -0.78 -23.55
N ASN A 113 -9.86 -2.02 -23.13
CA ASN A 113 -10.46 -3.24 -23.70
C ASN A 113 -10.31 -3.31 -25.23
N LEU A 114 -9.13 -2.94 -25.75
CA LEU A 114 -8.83 -2.97 -27.17
C LEU A 114 -8.70 -4.42 -27.65
N ARG A 115 -9.51 -4.80 -28.64
CA ARG A 115 -9.37 -6.09 -29.33
C ARG A 115 -8.20 -6.10 -30.30
N ASP A 116 -7.93 -4.95 -30.93
CA ASP A 116 -6.87 -4.77 -31.90
C ASP A 116 -6.05 -3.51 -31.57
N PRO A 117 -4.77 -3.64 -31.20
CA PRO A 117 -3.90 -2.51 -30.90
C PRO A 117 -3.44 -1.74 -32.16
N SER A 118 -3.72 -2.24 -33.36
CA SER A 118 -3.42 -1.55 -34.63
C SER A 118 -4.31 -0.32 -34.87
N GLN A 119 -5.38 -0.16 -34.08
CA GLN A 119 -6.29 0.97 -34.20
C GLN A 119 -5.81 2.19 -33.38
N PRO A 120 -6.13 3.43 -33.81
CA PRO A 120 -5.97 4.63 -33.01
C PRO A 120 -6.72 4.54 -31.68
N LEU A 121 -6.14 5.17 -30.66
CA LEU A 121 -6.73 5.19 -29.34
C LEU A 121 -7.90 6.20 -29.30
N SER A 122 -9.11 5.73 -28.99
CA SER A 122 -10.32 6.54 -29.02
C SER A 122 -10.61 7.32 -27.71
N ASP A 123 -10.10 6.85 -26.57
CA ASP A 123 -10.43 7.38 -25.24
C ASP A 123 -9.26 8.14 -24.61
N SER A 124 -9.12 9.41 -25.01
CA SER A 124 -8.03 10.29 -24.58
C SER A 124 -7.99 10.48 -23.06
N ASP A 125 -9.13 10.49 -22.37
CA ASP A 125 -9.20 10.78 -20.94
C ASP A 125 -8.66 9.62 -20.10
N ARG A 126 -8.97 8.38 -20.46
CA ARG A 126 -8.42 7.19 -19.78
C ARG A 126 -6.92 7.05 -20.01
N ILE A 127 -6.43 7.49 -21.17
CA ILE A 127 -5.00 7.53 -21.48
C ILE A 127 -4.32 8.62 -20.67
N LYS A 128 -4.86 9.85 -20.66
CA LYS A 128 -4.37 10.98 -19.85
C LYS A 128 -4.33 10.66 -18.36
N ALA A 129 -5.22 9.80 -17.89
CA ALA A 129 -5.17 9.32 -16.52
C ALA A 129 -3.80 8.71 -16.19
N MET A 130 -3.07 8.10 -17.13
CA MET A 130 -1.75 7.49 -16.87
C MET A 130 -0.64 8.49 -16.51
N LYS A 131 -0.91 9.80 -16.57
CA LYS A 131 -0.05 10.82 -15.96
C LYS A 131 0.28 10.48 -14.51
N GLY A 132 1.55 10.60 -14.15
CA GLY A 132 2.08 10.31 -12.82
C GLY A 132 2.59 8.88 -12.63
N LEU A 133 2.31 7.95 -13.54
CA LEU A 133 2.84 6.59 -13.51
C LEU A 133 4.36 6.61 -13.77
N ARG A 134 5.12 5.76 -13.09
CA ARG A 134 6.55 5.56 -13.39
C ARG A 134 6.72 4.36 -14.33
N VAL A 135 7.54 4.55 -15.34
CA VAL A 135 7.87 3.52 -16.32
C VAL A 135 9.37 3.33 -16.42
N GLU A 136 9.80 2.10 -16.65
CA GLU A 136 11.17 1.73 -17.01
C GLU A 136 11.28 1.55 -18.52
N LEU A 137 12.40 1.99 -19.08
CA LEU A 137 12.66 1.88 -20.52
C LEU A 137 13.23 0.50 -20.83
N THR A 138 12.59 -0.24 -21.74
CA THR A 138 12.99 -1.61 -22.09
C THR A 138 14.20 -1.68 -23.03
N HIS A 139 14.48 -0.60 -23.76
CA HIS A 139 15.59 -0.50 -24.71
C HIS A 139 16.92 -0.05 -24.07
N VAL A 140 16.92 0.35 -22.79
CA VAL A 140 18.11 0.85 -22.08
C VAL A 140 18.55 -0.17 -21.02
N LYS A 141 19.82 -0.57 -21.04
CA LYS A 141 20.36 -1.60 -20.12
C LYS A 141 20.27 -1.24 -18.63
N GLU A 142 20.33 0.05 -18.29
CA GLU A 142 20.26 0.53 -16.89
C GLU A 142 18.83 0.83 -16.39
N GLY A 143 17.79 0.41 -17.12
CA GLY A 143 16.41 0.44 -16.61
C GLY A 143 15.95 1.84 -16.15
N LYS A 144 16.39 2.88 -16.88
CA LYS A 144 16.09 4.28 -16.54
C LYS A 144 14.60 4.47 -16.27
N ARG A 145 14.28 4.88 -15.04
CA ARG A 145 12.91 5.10 -14.58
C ARG A 145 12.49 6.53 -14.85
N ASN A 146 11.36 6.72 -15.51
CA ASN A 146 10.80 8.03 -15.81
C ASN A 146 9.38 8.13 -15.28
N LYS A 147 9.05 9.26 -14.65
CA LYS A 147 7.66 9.58 -14.30
C LYS A 147 6.99 10.25 -15.49
N ILE A 148 5.83 9.73 -15.91
CA ILE A 148 5.05 10.31 -17.00
C ILE A 148 4.48 11.65 -16.54
N SER A 149 4.86 12.74 -17.21
CA SER A 149 4.35 14.09 -16.96
C SER A 149 3.12 14.43 -17.81
N GLY A 150 2.99 13.79 -18.97
CA GLY A 150 1.93 14.05 -19.93
C GLY A 150 1.90 13.03 -21.06
N ILE A 151 1.04 13.29 -22.04
CA ILE A 151 0.83 12.44 -23.22
C ILE A 151 0.65 13.38 -24.40
N THR A 152 1.22 13.04 -25.55
CA THR A 152 1.12 13.86 -26.75
C THR A 152 -0.31 13.88 -27.29
N THR A 153 -0.69 15.00 -27.90
CA THR A 153 -1.97 15.13 -28.63
C THR A 153 -1.90 14.49 -30.02
N GLN A 154 -0.72 14.52 -30.65
CA GLN A 154 -0.46 13.92 -31.95
C GLN A 154 0.07 12.48 -31.85
N PRO A 155 -0.10 11.66 -32.90
CA PRO A 155 0.50 10.33 -33.00
C PRO A 155 2.04 10.36 -32.93
N LEU A 156 2.64 9.24 -32.53
CA LEU A 156 4.09 9.07 -32.41
C LEU A 156 4.83 9.35 -33.73
N VAL A 157 4.26 8.96 -34.87
CA VAL A 157 4.85 9.21 -36.21
C VAL A 157 4.93 10.69 -36.54
N GLU A 158 4.06 11.51 -35.98
CA GLU A 158 4.05 12.97 -36.17
C GLU A 158 4.76 13.70 -35.02
N CYS A 159 5.17 13.01 -33.95
CA CYS A 159 5.84 13.61 -32.81
C CYS A 159 7.26 14.07 -33.18
N LEU A 160 7.53 15.37 -33.02
CA LEU A 160 8.85 15.97 -33.18
C LEU A 160 9.53 16.15 -31.82
N HIS A 161 10.82 15.84 -31.77
CA HIS A 161 11.70 16.14 -30.65
C HIS A 161 12.93 16.91 -31.15
N ALA A 162 13.38 17.88 -30.37
CA ALA A 162 14.65 18.55 -30.62
C ALA A 162 15.74 17.76 -29.91
N ASP A 163 16.72 17.26 -30.66
CA ASP A 163 17.89 16.60 -30.09
C ASP A 163 18.78 17.59 -29.32
N GLU A 164 19.83 17.11 -28.64
CA GLU A 164 20.75 17.94 -27.86
C GLU A 164 21.43 19.05 -28.68
N GLY A 165 21.56 18.86 -30.00
CA GLY A 165 22.04 19.87 -30.96
C GLY A 165 20.97 20.82 -31.50
N GLY A 166 19.73 20.77 -31.01
CA GLY A 166 18.62 21.61 -31.45
C GLY A 166 17.99 21.21 -32.80
N GLN A 167 18.52 20.17 -33.46
CA GLN A 167 17.94 19.64 -34.68
C GLN A 167 16.62 18.93 -34.40
N ARG A 168 15.58 19.27 -35.15
CA ARG A 168 14.26 18.64 -35.05
C ARG A 168 14.28 17.31 -35.79
N MET A 169 13.89 16.26 -35.09
CA MET A 169 13.71 14.93 -35.68
C MET A 169 12.44 14.27 -35.17
N TYR A 170 11.88 13.37 -35.97
CA TYR A 170 10.72 12.58 -35.55
C TYR A 170 11.13 11.57 -34.49
N VAL A 171 10.32 11.42 -33.44
CA VAL A 171 10.59 10.49 -32.35
C VAL A 171 10.67 9.05 -32.89
N ALA A 172 9.76 8.65 -33.78
CA ALA A 172 9.81 7.33 -34.41
C ALA A 172 11.13 7.09 -35.17
N GLN A 173 11.62 8.11 -35.88
CA GLN A 173 12.87 8.03 -36.62
C GLN A 173 14.09 7.97 -35.69
N TYR A 174 14.11 8.76 -34.62
CA TYR A 174 15.16 8.69 -33.59
C TYR A 174 15.30 7.27 -33.02
N PHE A 175 14.19 6.62 -32.68
CA PHE A 175 14.22 5.27 -32.13
C PHE A 175 14.64 4.21 -33.14
N HIS A 176 14.31 4.40 -34.41
CA HIS A 176 14.78 3.55 -35.50
C HIS A 176 16.29 3.71 -35.72
N ASP A 177 16.79 4.94 -35.83
CA ASP A 177 18.17 5.21 -36.22
C ASP A 177 19.15 4.93 -35.07
N LYS A 178 18.78 5.29 -33.84
CA LYS A 178 19.65 5.16 -32.66
C LYS A 178 19.57 3.79 -31.97
N TYR A 179 18.37 3.20 -31.89
CA TYR A 179 18.15 1.96 -31.13
C TYR A 179 17.73 0.79 -32.02
N HIS A 180 17.61 0.98 -33.34
CA HIS A 180 17.17 -0.04 -34.30
C HIS A 180 15.81 -0.65 -33.95
N VAL A 181 14.93 0.15 -33.34
CA VAL A 181 13.57 -0.28 -32.98
C VAL A 181 12.58 0.28 -33.99
N LYS A 182 11.96 -0.61 -34.77
CA LYS A 182 10.85 -0.25 -35.67
C LYS A 182 9.53 -0.20 -34.88
N MET A 183 8.98 1.00 -34.73
CA MET A 183 7.71 1.24 -34.03
C MET A 183 6.54 0.56 -34.77
N ARG A 184 5.72 -0.20 -34.04
CA ARG A 184 4.53 -0.90 -34.57
C ARG A 184 3.24 -0.09 -34.40
N TYR A 185 3.16 0.68 -33.33
CA TYR A 185 2.03 1.50 -32.90
C TYR A 185 2.35 2.98 -33.12
N GLY A 186 2.83 3.32 -34.32
CA GLY A 186 3.17 4.70 -34.69
C GLY A 186 1.99 5.67 -34.62
N HIS A 187 0.76 5.16 -34.76
CA HIS A 187 -0.50 5.89 -34.63
C HIS A 187 -0.91 6.18 -33.18
N TRP A 188 -0.23 5.58 -32.18
CA TRP A 188 -0.48 5.88 -30.76
C TRP A 188 0.28 7.13 -30.32
N PRO A 189 -0.21 7.88 -29.32
CA PRO A 189 0.53 9.00 -28.77
C PRO A 189 1.78 8.52 -28.00
N ALA A 190 2.74 9.42 -27.82
CA ALA A 190 3.91 9.20 -26.98
C ALA A 190 3.67 9.67 -25.55
N PHE A 191 4.37 9.08 -24.58
CA PHE A 191 4.48 9.65 -23.24
C PHE A 191 5.43 10.82 -23.23
N GLN A 192 5.07 11.86 -22.49
CA GLN A 192 5.96 12.94 -22.11
C GLN A 192 6.55 12.63 -20.73
N ALA A 193 7.86 12.85 -20.61
CA ALA A 193 8.62 12.75 -19.38
C ALA A 193 9.69 13.84 -19.32
N GLY A 194 10.45 13.92 -18.23
CA GLY A 194 11.48 14.95 -18.04
C GLY A 194 10.91 16.27 -17.53
N SER A 195 11.70 17.33 -17.65
CA SER A 195 11.34 18.71 -17.27
C SER A 195 10.84 19.51 -18.47
N ASP A 196 10.16 20.63 -18.22
CA ASP A 196 9.71 21.54 -19.28
C ASP A 196 10.89 22.09 -20.12
N SER A 197 12.08 22.21 -19.51
CA SER A 197 13.31 22.63 -20.19
C SER A 197 13.97 21.54 -21.05
N LYS A 198 13.77 20.26 -20.72
CA LYS A 198 14.30 19.12 -21.48
C LYS A 198 13.25 18.01 -21.52
N PRO A 199 12.18 18.19 -22.32
CA PRO A 199 11.12 17.20 -22.43
C PRO A 199 11.63 15.96 -23.18
N ALA A 200 11.25 14.79 -22.71
CA ALA A 200 11.50 13.51 -23.36
C ALA A 200 10.19 12.91 -23.86
N TYR A 201 10.20 12.39 -25.09
CA TYR A 201 9.07 11.71 -25.69
C TYR A 201 9.37 10.22 -25.80
N LEU A 202 8.54 9.41 -25.14
CA LEU A 202 8.77 7.97 -24.98
C LEU A 202 7.64 7.20 -25.68
N PRO A 203 7.93 6.41 -26.72
CA PRO A 203 6.97 5.48 -27.29
C PRO A 203 6.45 4.51 -26.23
N MET A 204 5.14 4.22 -26.24
CA MET A 204 4.56 3.27 -25.27
C MET A 204 5.14 1.85 -25.41
N GLU A 205 5.58 1.45 -26.60
CA GLU A 205 6.22 0.16 -26.88
C GLU A 205 7.49 -0.10 -26.09
N VAL A 206 8.23 0.96 -25.80
CA VAL A 206 9.52 0.86 -25.12
C VAL A 206 9.42 1.11 -23.63
N CYS A 207 8.20 1.12 -23.08
CA CYS A 207 7.91 1.40 -21.69
C CYS A 207 7.30 0.17 -21.00
N LYS A 208 7.80 -0.15 -19.82
CA LYS A 208 7.22 -1.12 -18.88
C LYS A 208 6.88 -0.43 -17.57
N ILE A 209 5.78 -0.80 -16.95
CA ILE A 209 5.37 -0.21 -15.67
C ILE A 209 6.31 -0.71 -14.56
N VAL A 210 6.83 0.22 -13.75
CA VAL A 210 7.70 -0.13 -12.62
C VAL A 210 6.90 -0.91 -11.57
N GLU A 211 7.51 -1.95 -10.99
CA GLU A 211 6.90 -2.77 -9.95
C GLU A 211 6.69 -2.01 -8.62
N GLY A 212 5.73 -2.44 -7.81
CA GLY A 212 5.51 -1.93 -6.46
C GLY A 212 4.88 -0.54 -6.41
N GLN A 213 4.35 -0.05 -7.53
CA GLN A 213 3.69 1.25 -7.57
C GLN A 213 2.25 1.16 -7.09
N ARG A 214 1.93 1.85 -5.99
CA ARG A 214 0.56 1.93 -5.48
C ARG A 214 -0.39 2.57 -6.49
N TYR A 215 -1.59 2.00 -6.62
CA TYR A 215 -2.67 2.54 -7.43
C TYR A 215 -3.51 3.51 -6.60
N SER A 216 -3.26 4.81 -6.76
CA SER A 216 -3.90 5.85 -5.93
C SER A 216 -5.25 6.37 -6.46
N LYS A 217 -5.73 5.88 -7.61
CA LYS A 217 -6.99 6.35 -8.19
C LYS A 217 -8.17 5.55 -7.67
N LYS A 218 -9.37 6.12 -7.83
CA LYS A 218 -10.62 5.46 -7.50
C LYS A 218 -10.78 4.17 -8.33
N LEU A 219 -10.99 3.06 -7.63
CA LEU A 219 -11.30 1.77 -8.24
C LEU A 219 -12.74 1.78 -8.77
N ASN A 220 -12.99 1.03 -9.84
CA ASN A 220 -14.35 0.81 -10.34
C ASN A 220 -15.11 -0.20 -9.46
N GLU A 221 -16.44 -0.29 -9.59
CA GLU A 221 -17.28 -1.15 -8.74
C GLU A 221 -16.87 -2.63 -8.77
N LYS A 222 -16.46 -3.15 -9.94
CA LYS A 222 -15.98 -4.53 -10.06
C LYS A 222 -14.68 -4.74 -9.29
N GLN A 223 -13.74 -3.79 -9.40
CA GLN A 223 -12.47 -3.79 -8.67
C GLN A 223 -12.69 -3.64 -7.16
N VAL A 224 -13.59 -2.75 -6.73
CA VAL A 224 -13.96 -2.60 -5.31
C VAL A 224 -14.57 -3.90 -4.79
N THR A 225 -15.49 -4.52 -5.54
CA THR A 225 -16.10 -5.80 -5.16
C THR A 225 -15.06 -6.92 -5.07
N ALA A 226 -14.13 -7.00 -6.02
CA ALA A 226 -13.03 -7.95 -5.99
C ALA A 226 -12.11 -7.72 -4.78
N MET A 227 -11.77 -6.46 -4.49
CA MET A 227 -10.99 -6.08 -3.31
C MET A 227 -11.71 -6.47 -2.02
N LEU A 228 -13.00 -6.16 -1.88
CA LEU A 228 -13.80 -6.54 -0.72
C LEU A 228 -13.87 -8.05 -0.53
N ARG A 229 -14.08 -8.81 -1.61
CA ARG A 229 -14.09 -10.29 -1.55
C ARG A 229 -12.75 -10.87 -1.12
N ALA A 230 -11.64 -10.26 -1.56
CA ALA A 230 -10.30 -10.70 -1.19
C ALA A 230 -9.93 -10.33 0.26
N SER A 231 -10.37 -9.16 0.76
CA SER A 231 -10.05 -8.65 2.10
C SER A 231 -11.00 -9.13 3.20
N CYS A 232 -12.28 -9.36 2.89
CA CYS A 232 -13.28 -9.79 3.87
C CYS A 232 -13.17 -11.31 4.15
N GLN A 233 -12.13 -11.69 4.88
CA GLN A 233 -11.90 -13.06 5.30
C GLN A 233 -12.62 -13.37 6.62
N ARG A 234 -13.00 -14.65 6.81
CA ARG A 234 -13.56 -15.09 8.09
C ARG A 234 -12.48 -15.08 9.18
N PRO A 235 -12.80 -14.78 10.45
CA PRO A 235 -11.81 -14.66 11.52
C PRO A 235 -10.83 -15.84 11.62
N LYS A 236 -11.32 -17.08 11.49
CA LYS A 236 -10.45 -18.27 11.54
C LYS A 236 -9.45 -18.32 10.38
N GLN A 237 -9.88 -17.99 9.17
CA GLN A 237 -8.99 -17.95 8.01
C GLN A 237 -7.94 -16.84 8.13
N MET A 238 -8.35 -15.68 8.65
CA MET A 238 -7.45 -14.56 8.93
C MET A 238 -6.39 -14.95 9.97
N GLU A 239 -6.81 -15.60 11.07
CA GLU A 239 -5.92 -16.12 12.11
C GLU A 239 -4.85 -17.07 11.52
N ASP A 240 -5.28 -18.04 10.73
CA ASP A 240 -4.37 -19.01 10.10
C ASP A 240 -3.42 -18.33 9.10
N ASN A 241 -3.89 -17.31 8.37
CA ASN A 241 -3.06 -16.51 7.47
C ASN A 241 -2.01 -15.70 8.22
N ILE A 242 -2.37 -15.05 9.32
CA ILE A 242 -1.43 -14.29 10.17
C ILE A 242 -0.38 -15.23 10.76
N GLN A 243 -0.77 -16.39 11.29
CA GLN A 243 0.17 -17.38 11.82
C GLN A 243 1.14 -17.88 10.74
N THR A 244 0.63 -18.20 9.56
CA THR A 244 1.46 -18.62 8.41
C THR A 244 2.45 -17.53 8.01
N MET A 245 2.01 -16.27 7.99
CA MET A 245 2.85 -15.11 7.67
C MET A 245 3.94 -14.90 8.72
N ALA A 246 3.60 -14.94 10.01
CA ALA A 246 4.56 -14.78 11.10
C ALA A 246 5.65 -15.86 11.09
N LEU A 247 5.29 -17.11 10.78
CA LEU A 247 6.25 -18.20 10.62
C LEU A 247 7.13 -18.02 9.39
N HIS A 248 6.56 -17.55 8.29
CA HIS A 248 7.30 -17.35 7.04
C HIS A 248 8.28 -16.18 7.11
N ASN A 249 7.89 -15.08 7.76
CA ASN A 249 8.76 -13.91 7.95
C ASN A 249 9.98 -14.22 8.84
N ASP A 250 9.93 -15.31 9.60
CA ASP A 250 11.03 -15.84 10.42
C ASP A 250 11.76 -14.74 11.22
N TYR A 251 10.99 -13.88 11.89
CA TYR A 251 11.51 -12.76 12.68
C TYR A 251 12.52 -13.21 13.75
N LYS A 252 12.44 -14.46 14.20
CA LYS A 252 13.41 -15.06 15.11
C LYS A 252 14.83 -15.05 14.53
N ASN A 253 14.96 -15.19 13.22
CA ASN A 253 16.23 -15.20 12.52
C ASN A 253 16.62 -13.87 11.88
N ASP A 254 15.78 -12.85 12.02
CA ASP A 254 16.09 -11.52 11.51
C ASP A 254 17.39 -10.98 12.12
N ARG A 255 18.25 -10.45 11.25
CA ARG A 255 19.58 -9.97 11.63
C ARG A 255 19.50 -8.81 12.60
N PHE A 256 18.59 -7.86 12.36
CA PHE A 256 18.47 -6.68 13.18
C PHE A 256 17.83 -7.02 14.51
N ALA A 257 16.78 -7.85 14.53
CA ALA A 257 16.17 -8.34 15.77
C ALA A 257 17.21 -8.98 16.70
N LYS A 258 18.09 -9.83 16.17
CA LYS A 258 19.19 -10.44 16.93
C LYS A 258 20.21 -9.42 17.45
N GLU A 259 20.57 -8.43 16.64
CA GLU A 259 21.50 -7.36 17.04
C GLU A 259 20.98 -6.54 18.23
N PHE A 260 19.66 -6.31 18.28
CA PHE A 260 18.99 -5.64 19.39
C PHE A 260 18.59 -6.58 20.55
N GLY A 261 18.91 -7.87 20.47
CA GLY A 261 18.54 -8.86 21.49
C GLY A 261 17.04 -9.11 21.60
N ILE A 262 16.28 -8.87 20.53
CA ILE A 262 14.83 -9.05 20.47
C ILE A 262 14.54 -10.48 20.02
N GLU A 263 13.78 -11.23 20.83
CA GLU A 263 13.25 -12.54 20.45
C GLU A 263 11.75 -12.43 20.14
N VAL A 264 11.35 -12.83 18.93
CA VAL A 264 9.96 -12.80 18.49
C VAL A 264 9.37 -14.21 18.53
N ILE A 265 8.26 -14.34 19.25
CA ILE A 265 7.50 -15.58 19.42
C ILE A 265 6.33 -15.56 18.41
N PRO A 266 6.30 -16.42 17.38
CA PRO A 266 5.30 -16.37 16.30
C PRO A 266 3.91 -16.91 16.69
N GLN A 267 3.61 -17.04 17.98
CA GLN A 267 2.33 -17.52 18.50
C GLN A 267 1.45 -16.33 18.90
N LEU A 268 0.14 -16.45 18.63
CA LEU A 268 -0.84 -15.46 19.06
C LEU A 268 -0.93 -15.40 20.59
N ALA A 269 -0.97 -14.18 21.13
CA ALA A 269 -1.12 -13.97 22.56
C ALA A 269 -2.50 -14.47 23.05
N VAL A 270 -2.49 -15.41 23.99
CA VAL A 270 -3.72 -15.93 24.61
C VAL A 270 -4.14 -15.02 25.77
N ILE A 271 -5.31 -14.41 25.65
CA ILE A 271 -5.92 -13.62 26.73
C ILE A 271 -6.72 -14.57 27.62
N GLN A 272 -6.18 -14.87 28.81
CA GLN A 272 -6.80 -15.82 29.75
C GLN A 272 -8.15 -15.35 30.29
N ASN A 273 -8.30 -14.04 30.53
CA ASN A 273 -9.45 -13.46 31.23
C ASN A 273 -10.33 -12.60 30.30
N ALA A 274 -10.85 -13.20 29.24
CA ALA A 274 -11.89 -12.55 28.42
C ALA A 274 -13.28 -12.71 29.07
N ARG A 275 -14.12 -11.68 29.01
CA ARG A 275 -15.50 -11.72 29.54
C ARG A 275 -16.49 -11.22 28.50
N VAL A 276 -17.59 -11.95 28.33
CA VAL A 276 -18.74 -11.50 27.54
C VAL A 276 -19.71 -10.79 28.48
N LEU A 277 -19.88 -9.48 28.31
CA LEU A 277 -20.83 -8.72 29.11
C LEU A 277 -22.27 -9.08 28.72
N PRO A 278 -23.21 -9.18 29.69
CA PRO A 278 -24.60 -9.42 29.38
C PRO A 278 -25.19 -8.26 28.58
N ALA A 279 -26.05 -8.56 27.60
CA ALA A 279 -26.73 -7.54 26.83
C ALA A 279 -27.68 -6.72 27.73
N PRO A 280 -27.70 -5.38 27.61
CA PRO A 280 -28.61 -4.54 28.38
C PRO A 280 -30.07 -4.78 27.95
N MET A 281 -31.01 -4.50 28.83
CA MET A 281 -32.44 -4.63 28.52
C MET A 281 -32.91 -3.40 27.76
N LEU A 282 -33.45 -3.57 26.55
CA LEU A 282 -34.06 -2.47 25.82
C LEU A 282 -35.50 -2.28 26.28
N LYS A 283 -35.88 -1.04 26.58
CA LYS A 283 -37.27 -0.64 26.82
C LYS A 283 -37.85 -0.02 25.57
N TYR A 284 -38.99 -0.56 25.13
CA TYR A 284 -39.83 0.01 24.09
C TYR A 284 -41.00 0.77 24.71
N HIS A 285 -41.64 1.61 23.91
CA HIS A 285 -42.80 2.38 24.33
C HIS A 285 -43.98 1.44 24.64
N ASP A 286 -44.70 1.74 25.71
CA ASP A 286 -45.71 0.86 26.31
C ASP A 286 -46.94 0.62 25.40
N THR A 287 -47.05 1.35 24.29
CA THR A 287 -48.09 1.17 23.26
C THR A 287 -47.73 0.11 22.22
N GLY A 288 -46.50 -0.40 22.23
CA GLY A 288 -46.08 -1.54 21.41
C GLY A 288 -46.53 -2.87 21.99
N ARG A 289 -46.51 -3.92 21.16
CA ARG A 289 -46.80 -5.29 21.62
C ARG A 289 -45.68 -5.80 22.53
N ASP A 290 -44.45 -5.46 22.17
CA ASP A 290 -43.26 -5.74 22.96
C ASP A 290 -42.85 -4.48 23.74
N VAL A 291 -42.83 -4.58 25.06
CA VAL A 291 -42.47 -3.48 25.98
C VAL A 291 -41.00 -3.54 26.40
N LYS A 292 -40.42 -4.73 26.41
CA LYS A 292 -39.02 -4.97 26.74
C LYS A 292 -38.43 -6.03 25.82
N LEU A 293 -37.18 -5.86 25.44
CA LEU A 293 -36.44 -6.82 24.61
C LEU A 293 -35.00 -6.91 25.07
N GLN A 294 -34.50 -8.13 25.25
CA GLN A 294 -33.09 -8.37 25.46
C GLN A 294 -32.40 -8.65 24.11
N PRO A 295 -31.44 -7.83 23.67
CA PRO A 295 -30.69 -8.09 22.45
C PRO A 295 -29.98 -9.44 22.50
N ARG A 296 -29.96 -10.13 21.36
CA ARG A 296 -29.23 -11.39 21.21
C ARG A 296 -28.09 -11.17 20.22
N VAL A 297 -26.88 -11.59 20.61
CA VAL A 297 -25.68 -11.47 19.75
C VAL A 297 -25.45 -10.02 19.27
N GLY A 298 -25.75 -9.04 20.12
CA GLY A 298 -25.61 -7.61 19.80
C GLY A 298 -26.64 -7.07 18.79
N GLN A 299 -27.69 -7.84 18.47
CA GLN A 299 -28.71 -7.45 17.50
C GLN A 299 -30.09 -7.30 18.16
N TRP A 300 -30.85 -6.32 17.67
CA TRP A 300 -32.27 -6.12 17.98
C TRP A 300 -32.97 -5.52 16.76
N ASN A 301 -34.31 -5.59 16.74
CA ASN A 301 -35.12 -4.96 15.70
C ASN A 301 -36.37 -4.31 16.33
N MET A 302 -37.06 -3.49 15.54
CA MET A 302 -38.28 -2.78 15.94
C MET A 302 -39.56 -3.56 15.60
N ILE A 303 -39.48 -4.84 15.26
CA ILE A 303 -40.67 -5.64 14.95
C ILE A 303 -41.55 -5.66 16.20
N ASN A 304 -42.84 -5.36 16.05
CA ASN A 304 -43.82 -5.23 17.14
C ASN A 304 -43.57 -4.11 18.17
N ALA A 305 -42.62 -3.22 17.93
CA ALA A 305 -42.28 -2.09 18.78
C ALA A 305 -42.60 -0.75 18.09
N VAL A 306 -43.15 0.21 18.84
CA VAL A 306 -43.54 1.53 18.28
C VAL A 306 -42.39 2.54 18.37
N LYS A 307 -41.66 2.54 19.48
CA LYS A 307 -40.53 3.46 19.72
C LYS A 307 -39.57 2.86 20.75
N CYS A 308 -38.26 3.01 20.55
CA CYS A 308 -37.25 2.64 21.55
C CYS A 308 -36.99 3.81 22.50
N LEU A 309 -37.03 3.56 23.81
CA LEU A 309 -36.87 4.58 24.85
C LEU A 309 -35.47 4.58 25.48
N LEU A 310 -34.62 3.62 25.13
CA LEU A 310 -33.17 3.54 25.41
C LEU A 310 -32.73 4.22 26.72
N TYR A 311 -33.23 3.72 27.85
CA TYR A 311 -32.68 3.98 29.19
C TYR A 311 -33.04 2.80 30.09
N MET A 312 -32.01 2.05 30.51
CA MET A 312 -31.76 1.44 31.83
C MET A 312 -30.48 0.61 31.76
#